data_AF-A0A0Q4Q2Y4-F1
#
_entry.id   AF-A0A0Q4Q2Y4-F1
#
_cell.length_a   1.000
_cell.length_b   1.000
_cell.length_c   1.000
_cell.angle_alpha   90.00
_cell.angle_beta   90.00
_cell.angle_gamma   90.00
#
_symmetry.space_group_name_H-M   'P 1'
#
loop_
_entity.id
_entity.type
_entity.pdbx_description
1 polymer ?
#
loop_
_entity_poly.entity_id
_entity_poly.type
_entity_poly.pdbx_seq_one_letter_code
_entity_poly.pdbx_strand_id
1 'polypeptide(L)'
;MKFSRSIRRMIPDANSRRVVGVAGVIALMVISQPALAQSGTAIQSGLNTIKDWMITIASVVGVIAVMAVGYAKLTGRMDWTRAVTVLIGIGIIFSAATIVGWMGGTA
;
A
#
# COMPACT_ATOMS: atom_id res chain seq x y z
N MET A 1 -57.43 -16.28 -44.31
CA MET A 1 -56.06 -15.94 -43.87
C MET A 1 -55.79 -16.68 -42.56
N LYS A 2 -54.92 -17.70 -42.57
CA LYS A 2 -54.73 -18.64 -41.47
C LYS A 2 -53.47 -18.25 -40.69
N PHE A 3 -53.62 -17.56 -39.56
CA PHE A 3 -52.52 -17.18 -38.68
C PHE A 3 -52.33 -18.28 -37.62
N SER A 4 -51.40 -19.21 -37.89
CA SER A 4 -50.94 -20.15 -36.87
C SER A 4 -49.84 -19.50 -36.05
N ARG A 5 -50.16 -19.01 -34.84
CA ARG A 5 -49.15 -18.63 -33.86
C ARG A 5 -48.82 -19.86 -33.00
N SER A 6 -47.77 -20.60 -33.38
CA SER A 6 -47.10 -21.52 -32.46
C SER A 6 -46.44 -20.71 -31.35
N ILE A 7 -47.16 -20.49 -30.26
CA ILE A 7 -46.57 -20.06 -28.99
C ILE A 7 -45.91 -21.30 -28.38
N ARG A 8 -44.66 -21.53 -28.78
CA ARG A 8 -43.76 -22.49 -28.12
C ARG A 8 -43.52 -21.96 -26.71
N ARG A 9 -44.28 -22.47 -25.74
CA ARG A 9 -43.98 -22.31 -24.31
C ARG A 9 -42.58 -22.90 -24.09
N MET A 10 -41.57 -22.05 -24.05
CA MET A 10 -40.23 -22.42 -23.59
C MET A 10 -40.35 -22.66 -22.09
N ILE A 11 -40.53 -23.92 -21.74
CA ILE A 11 -40.41 -24.43 -20.38
C ILE A 11 -38.97 -24.12 -19.94
N PRO A 12 -38.75 -23.31 -18.88
CA PRO A 12 -37.42 -23.08 -18.36
C PRO A 12 -36.92 -24.38 -17.75
N ASP A 13 -35.92 -24.96 -18.39
CA ASP A 13 -35.26 -26.19 -18.04
C ASP A 13 -34.61 -26.10 -16.65
N ALA A 14 -34.68 -27.21 -15.91
CA ALA A 14 -34.12 -27.31 -14.56
C ALA A 14 -32.61 -26.99 -14.51
N ASN A 15 -31.91 -27.10 -15.65
CA ASN A 15 -30.50 -26.75 -15.80
C ASN A 15 -30.27 -25.24 -15.84
N SER A 16 -31.11 -24.47 -16.55
CA SER A 16 -31.08 -23.01 -16.53
C SER A 16 -31.20 -22.44 -15.10
N ARG A 17 -32.01 -23.07 -14.23
CA ARG A 17 -32.14 -22.67 -12.81
C ARG A 17 -30.86 -22.95 -12.01
N ARG A 18 -30.17 -24.06 -12.29
CA ARG A 18 -28.90 -24.41 -11.63
C ARG A 18 -27.76 -23.50 -12.06
N VAL A 19 -27.69 -23.14 -13.34
CA VAL A 19 -26.67 -22.21 -13.87
C VAL A 19 -26.86 -20.82 -13.27
N VAL A 20 -28.10 -20.33 -13.16
CA VAL A 20 -28.38 -19.04 -12.51
C VAL A 20 -28.04 -19.06 -11.02
N GLY A 21 -28.31 -20.18 -10.32
CA GLY A 21 -27.93 -20.35 -8.92
C GLY A 21 -26.42 -20.36 -8.68
N VAL A 22 -25.67 -21.12 -9.51
CA VAL A 22 -24.21 -21.19 -9.42
C VAL A 22 -23.56 -19.85 -9.80
N ALA A 23 -24.06 -19.18 -10.84
CA ALA A 23 -23.60 -17.85 -11.22
C ALA A 23 -23.87 -16.81 -10.11
N GLY A 24 -25.01 -16.92 -9.42
CA GLY A 24 -25.34 -16.08 -8.26
C GLY A 24 -24.40 -16.28 -7.07
N VAL A 25 -24.02 -17.54 -6.77
CA VAL A 25 -23.06 -17.85 -5.69
C VAL A 25 -21.64 -17.38 -6.05
N ILE A 26 -21.21 -17.58 -7.30
CA ILE A 26 -19.90 -17.08 -7.77
C ILE A 26 -19.88 -15.54 -7.75
N ALA A 27 -20.97 -14.88 -8.15
CA ALA A 27 -21.08 -13.44 -8.05
C ALA A 27 -20.98 -12.97 -6.58
N LEU A 28 -21.66 -13.65 -5.64
CA LEU A 28 -21.58 -13.34 -4.22
C LEU A 28 -20.16 -13.52 -3.64
N MET A 29 -19.39 -14.49 -4.14
CA MET A 29 -17.99 -14.67 -3.73
C MET A 29 -17.08 -13.56 -4.24
N VAL A 30 -17.38 -12.97 -5.41
CA VAL A 30 -16.60 -11.86 -5.99
C VAL A 30 -16.86 -10.52 -5.28
N ILE A 31 -18.06 -10.32 -4.72
CA ILE A 31 -18.39 -9.17 -3.84
C ILE A 31 -18.08 -9.42 -2.35
N SER A 32 -17.32 -10.48 -2.02
CA SER A 32 -16.76 -10.65 -0.68
C SER A 32 -15.68 -9.60 -0.40
N GLN A 33 -16.11 -8.36 -0.20
CA GLN A 33 -15.28 -7.27 0.27
C GLN A 33 -14.76 -7.62 1.68
N PRO A 34 -13.52 -7.28 2.03
CA PRO A 34 -12.99 -7.44 3.39
C PRO A 34 -13.62 -6.36 4.30
N ALA A 35 -14.91 -6.48 4.58
CA ALA A 35 -15.68 -5.47 5.31
C ALA A 35 -15.59 -5.61 6.85
N LEU A 36 -14.68 -6.44 7.38
CA LEU A 36 -14.49 -6.63 8.83
C LEU A 36 -13.04 -6.46 9.32
N ALA A 37 -12.23 -5.65 8.62
CA ALA A 37 -10.92 -5.19 9.13
C ALA A 37 -10.75 -3.65 9.13
N GLN A 38 -11.75 -2.89 8.70
CA GLN A 38 -11.68 -1.42 8.61
C GLN A 38 -11.88 -0.68 9.95
N SER A 39 -12.14 -1.38 11.06
CA SER A 39 -12.26 -0.71 12.37
C SER A 39 -10.93 -0.20 12.94
N GLY A 40 -9.78 -0.57 12.35
CA GLY A 40 -8.47 0.02 12.66
C GLY A 40 -8.00 1.12 11.69
N THR A 41 -8.74 1.42 10.61
CA THR A 41 -8.14 2.05 9.43
C THR A 41 -8.14 3.57 9.40
N ALA A 42 -9.02 4.28 10.11
CA ALA A 42 -9.05 5.75 10.04
C ALA A 42 -7.84 6.38 10.76
N ILE A 43 -7.56 5.94 11.99
CA ILE A 43 -6.42 6.43 12.78
C ILE A 43 -5.11 5.93 12.15
N GLN A 44 -5.04 4.66 11.77
CA GLN A 44 -3.84 4.13 11.13
C GLN A 44 -3.56 4.79 9.77
N SER A 45 -4.59 5.08 8.98
CA SER A 45 -4.45 5.87 7.75
C SER A 45 -3.96 7.28 8.06
N GLY A 46 -4.49 7.94 9.08
CA GLY A 46 -4.02 9.27 9.49
C GLY A 46 -2.55 9.26 9.93
N LEU A 47 -2.14 8.26 10.72
CA LEU A 47 -0.76 8.08 11.15
C LEU A 47 0.19 7.76 9.99
N ASN A 48 -0.26 6.96 9.02
CA ASN A 48 0.52 6.69 7.80
C ASN A 48 0.68 7.95 6.95
N THR A 49 -0.39 8.75 6.79
CA THR A 49 -0.29 10.05 6.10
C THR A 49 0.73 10.95 6.78
N ILE A 50 0.70 11.07 8.11
CA ILE A 50 1.67 11.87 8.87
C ILE A 50 3.09 11.33 8.63
N LYS A 51 3.28 10.01 8.68
CA LYS A 51 4.56 9.36 8.41
C LYS A 51 5.10 9.71 7.02
N ASP A 52 4.25 9.70 5.99
CA ASP A 52 4.66 10.00 4.61
C ASP A 52 5.09 11.46 4.45
N TRP A 53 4.38 12.40 5.10
CA TRP A 53 4.82 13.81 5.16
C TRP A 53 6.18 13.95 5.83
N MET A 54 6.40 13.24 6.94
CA MET A 54 7.68 13.27 7.64
C MET A 54 8.82 12.70 6.80
N ILE A 55 8.60 11.61 6.07
CA ILE A 55 9.62 11.02 5.18
C ILE A 55 9.99 12.00 4.06
N THR A 56 9.00 12.69 3.48
CA THR A 56 9.22 13.69 2.44
C THR A 56 10.11 14.83 2.94
N ILE A 57 9.81 15.37 4.12
CA ILE A 57 10.60 16.43 4.75
C ILE A 57 11.99 15.92 5.12
N ALA A 58 12.08 14.71 5.70
CA ALA A 58 13.34 14.10 6.10
C ALA A 58 14.28 13.96 4.91
N SER A 59 13.78 13.54 3.74
CA SER A 59 14.58 13.41 2.51
C SER A 59 15.27 14.72 2.13
N VAL A 60 14.53 15.83 2.13
CA VAL A 60 15.08 17.16 1.83
C VAL A 60 16.18 17.54 2.82
N VAL A 61 15.94 17.35 4.12
CA VAL A 61 16.91 17.64 5.17
C VAL A 61 18.16 16.75 5.04
N GLY A 62 18.00 15.47 4.71
CA GLY A 62 19.10 14.55 4.49
C GLY A 62 20.01 14.98 3.35
N VAL A 63 19.43 15.41 2.22
CA VAL A 63 20.20 15.92 1.08
C VAL A 63 21.03 17.14 1.50
N ILE A 64 20.44 18.09 2.23
CA ILE A 64 21.15 19.27 2.73
C ILE A 64 22.28 18.87 3.68
N ALA A 65 22.05 17.90 4.57
CA ALA A 65 23.08 17.40 5.47
C ALA A 65 24.27 16.77 4.72
N VAL A 66 24.01 15.97 3.69
CA VAL A 66 25.06 15.39 2.83
C VAL A 66 25.85 16.49 2.10
N MET A 67 25.15 17.49 1.56
CA MET A 67 25.80 18.65 0.92
C MET A 67 26.69 19.43 1.91
N ALA A 68 26.20 19.65 3.13
CA ALA A 68 26.97 20.31 4.19
C ALA A 68 28.22 19.52 4.59
N VAL A 69 28.14 18.18 4.66
CA VAL A 69 29.30 17.31 4.90
C VAL A 69 30.32 17.45 3.78
N GLY A 70 29.87 17.46 2.52
CA GLY A 70 30.75 17.69 1.36
C GLY A 70 31.47 19.04 1.46
N TYR A 71 30.75 20.11 1.76
CA TYR A 71 31.33 21.44 1.92
C TYR A 71 32.31 21.52 3.11
N ALA A 72 31.95 20.98 4.26
CA ALA A 72 32.80 20.92 5.44
C ALA A 72 34.10 20.13 5.18
N LYS A 73 34.06 19.20 4.23
CA LYS A 73 35.24 18.42 3.84
C LYS A 73 36.15 19.16 2.87
N LEU A 74 35.60 19.91 1.93
CA LEU A 74 36.36 20.76 1.00
C LEU A 74 37.08 21.91 1.72
N THR A 75 36.51 22.44 2.81
CA THR A 75 37.13 23.53 3.59
C THR A 75 38.28 23.06 4.49
N GLY A 76 38.63 21.77 4.48
CA GLY A 76 39.73 21.20 5.27
C GLY A 76 39.51 21.21 6.79
N ARG A 77 38.33 21.64 7.27
CA ARG A 77 38.02 21.79 8.70
C ARG A 77 37.47 20.52 9.36
N MET A 78 37.20 19.47 8.59
CA MET A 78 36.63 18.22 9.09
C MET A 78 37.57 17.04 8.83
N ASP A 79 37.77 16.17 9.83
CA ASP A 79 38.50 14.91 9.72
C ASP A 79 37.71 13.85 8.96
N TRP A 80 38.39 12.85 8.39
CA TRP A 80 37.71 11.84 7.56
C TRP A 80 36.81 10.95 8.41
N THR A 81 37.26 10.62 9.61
CA THR A 81 36.49 9.92 10.63
C THR A 81 35.18 10.64 10.97
N ARG A 82 35.21 11.97 11.15
CA ARG A 82 34.00 12.77 11.42
C ARG A 82 33.03 12.78 10.23
N ALA A 83 33.52 12.79 9.00
CA ALA A 83 32.65 12.72 7.83
C ALA A 83 31.92 11.36 7.76
N VAL A 84 32.64 10.27 8.06
CA VAL A 84 32.08 8.91 8.05
C VAL A 84 31.03 8.74 9.15
N THR A 85 31.25 9.25 10.37
CA THR A 85 30.25 9.12 11.44
C THR A 85 28.95 9.83 11.10
N VAL A 86 29.01 11.00 10.45
CA VAL A 86 27.80 11.70 10.00
C VAL A 86 27.07 10.93 8.91
N LEU A 87 27.79 10.36 7.93
CA LEU A 87 27.19 9.52 6.88
C LEU A 87 26.52 8.26 7.44
N ILE A 88 27.13 7.62 8.45
CA ILE A 88 26.52 6.49 9.16
C ILE A 88 25.24 6.93 9.87
N GLY A 89 25.27 8.07 10.58
CA GLY A 89 24.09 8.61 11.26
C GLY A 89 22.93 8.87 10.30
N ILE A 90 23.22 9.45 9.14
CA ILE A 90 22.24 9.65 8.05
C ILE A 90 21.65 8.29 7.63
N GLY A 91 22.50 7.29 7.37
CA GLY A 91 22.06 5.94 7.00
C GLY A 91 21.10 5.33 8.04
N ILE A 92 21.40 5.48 9.33
CA ILE A 92 20.56 4.99 10.42
C ILE A 92 19.19 5.68 10.40
N ILE A 93 19.15 7.01 10.32
CA ILE A 93 17.90 7.79 10.32
C ILE A 93 16.96 7.34 9.20
N PHE A 94 17.48 7.20 7.98
CA PHE A 94 16.65 6.81 6.83
C PHE A 94 16.28 5.32 6.82
N SER A 95 17.07 4.45 7.46
CA SER A 95 16.77 3.02 7.59
C SER A 95 15.74 2.69 8.70
N ALA A 96 15.43 3.64 9.58
CA ALA A 96 14.66 3.41 10.80
C ALA A 96 13.29 2.75 10.55
N ALA A 97 12.59 3.15 9.47
CA ALA A 97 11.27 2.60 9.15
C ALA A 97 11.30 1.08 8.89
N THR A 98 12.34 0.59 8.24
CA THR A 98 12.52 -0.85 7.94
C THR A 98 12.84 -1.64 9.21
N ILE A 99 13.73 -1.11 10.05
CA ILE A 99 14.13 -1.75 11.31
C ILE A 99 12.92 -1.90 12.24
N VAL A 100 12.12 -0.83 12.39
CA VAL A 100 10.91 -0.86 13.20
C VAL A 100 9.87 -1.82 12.63
N GLY A 101 9.77 -1.93 11.29
CA GLY A 101 8.91 -2.92 10.63
C GLY A 101 9.24 -4.35 11.02
N TRP A 102 10.53 -4.72 11.06
CA TRP A 102 10.97 -6.04 11.52
C TRP A 102 10.67 -6.29 13.01
N MET A 103 10.81 -5.27 13.85
CA MET A 103 10.45 -5.36 15.27
C MET A 103 8.95 -5.55 15.49
N GLY A 104 8.11 -5.02 14.58
CA GLY A 104 6.66 -5.12 14.64
C GLY A 104 6.07 -6.46 14.15
N GLY A 105 6.90 -7.38 13.64
CA GLY A 105 6.46 -8.68 13.12
C GLY A 105 5.73 -8.62 11.76
N THR A 106 5.69 -7.45 11.12
CA THR A 106 5.16 -7.25 9.77
C THR A 106 6.32 -7.27 8.78
N ALA A 107 6.76 -8.47 8.39
CA ALA A 107 7.65 -8.67 7.24
C ALA A 107 6.81 -8.93 5.98
#